data_AF-A0A3S0DGJ4-F1
#
_entry.id   AF-A0A3S0DGJ4-F1
#
_cell.length_a   1.000
_cell.length_b   1.000
_cell.length_c   1.000
_cell.angle_alpha   90.00
_cell.angle_beta   90.00
_cell.angle_gamma   90.00
#
_symmetry.space_group_name_H-M   'P 1'
#
loop_
_entity.id
_entity.type
_entity.pdbx_description
1 polymer ?
#
loop_
_entity_poly.entity_id
_entity_poly.type
_entity_poly.pdbx_seq_one_letter_code
_entity_poly.pdbx_strand_id
1 'polypeptide(L)' 'MSVPKVPPEETPEVEGSTASAHQERPDGGPWEHPRAILALIVLGALMVAAFFVVRLIGW' A
#
# COMPACT_ATOMS: atom_id res chain seq x y z
N MET A 1 34.58 -5.58 -25.43
CA MET A 1 35.47 -5.29 -24.28
C MET A 1 34.72 -5.70 -23.02
N SER A 2 35.26 -6.62 -22.21
CA SER A 2 34.65 -7.03 -20.94
C SER A 2 35.25 -6.22 -19.81
N VAL A 3 34.39 -5.64 -18.95
CA VAL A 3 34.83 -4.90 -17.77
C VAL A 3 35.39 -5.91 -16.75
N PRO A 4 36.57 -5.65 -16.15
CA PRO A 4 37.09 -6.50 -15.08
C PRO A 4 36.11 -6.55 -13.91
N LYS A 5 35.81 -7.76 -13.40
CA LYS A 5 34.98 -7.93 -12.20
C LYS A 5 35.79 -7.54 -10.98
N VAL A 6 35.44 -6.42 -10.38
CA VAL A 6 35.93 -6.02 -9.05
C VAL A 6 35.15 -6.83 -8.00
N PRO A 7 35.80 -7.48 -7.02
CA PRO A 7 35.11 -8.14 -5.92
C PRO A 7 34.25 -7.14 -5.14
N PRO A 8 33.05 -7.51 -4.65
CA PRO A 8 32.29 -6.62 -3.77
C PRO A 8 33.08 -6.38 -2.48
N GLU A 9 33.33 -5.11 -2.16
CA GLU A 9 33.92 -4.68 -0.89
C GLU A 9 32.82 -4.49 0.17
N GLU A 10 33.19 -4.49 1.45
CA GLU A 10 32.26 -4.13 2.53
C GLU A 10 31.72 -2.71 2.29
N THR A 11 30.40 -2.53 2.44
CA THR A 11 29.78 -1.22 2.24
C THR A 11 30.41 -0.25 3.24
N PRO A 12 31.03 0.86 2.80
CA PRO A 12 31.67 1.80 3.72
C PRO A 12 30.67 2.26 4.78
N GLU A 13 31.11 2.45 6.03
CA GLU A 13 30.25 2.81 7.17
C GLU A 13 29.35 4.03 6.91
N VAL A 14 29.74 4.87 5.94
CA VAL A 14 29.08 6.13 5.57
C VAL A 14 28.20 6.01 4.30
N GLU A 15 28.31 4.95 3.50
CA GLU A 15 27.52 4.81 2.27
C GLU A 15 26.07 4.35 2.52
N GLY A 16 25.80 3.76 3.68
CA GLY A 16 24.45 3.35 4.08
C GLY A 16 23.45 4.50 4.26
N SER A 17 23.93 5.74 4.32
CA SER A 17 23.10 6.94 4.51
C SER A 17 23.54 8.10 3.60
N THR A 18 23.67 7.82 2.30
CA THR A 18 23.83 8.87 1.27
C THR A 18 22.50 9.47 0.81
N ALA A 19 21.38 8.87 1.22
CA ALA A 19 20.06 9.42 0.96
C ALA A 19 19.87 10.69 1.79
N SER A 20 19.74 11.82 1.10
CA SER A 20 19.25 13.05 1.72
C SER A 20 17.95 12.75 2.48
N ALA A 21 17.75 13.36 3.65
CA ALA A 21 16.52 13.22 4.41
C ALA A 21 15.31 13.32 3.47
N HIS A 22 14.56 12.23 3.34
CA HIS A 22 13.36 12.25 2.52
C HIS A 22 12.37 13.20 3.19
N GLN A 23 11.85 14.16 2.43
CA GLN A 23 10.78 15.00 2.94
C GLN A 23 9.56 14.11 3.18
N GLU A 24 9.27 13.81 4.44
CA GLU A 24 8.08 13.03 4.78
C GLU A 24 6.85 13.78 4.28
N ARG A 25 5.98 13.04 3.59
CA ARG A 25 4.67 13.53 3.23
C ARG A 25 3.87 13.67 4.52
N PRO A 26 3.10 14.77 4.70
CA PRO A 26 2.22 14.89 5.85
C PRO A 26 1.19 13.75 5.86
N ASP A 27 1.03 13.14 7.03
CA ASP A 27 -0.03 12.17 7.33
C ASP A 27 -1.42 12.83 7.12
N GLY A 28 -2.43 12.00 6.91
CA GLY A 28 -3.84 12.35 6.68
C GLY A 28 -4.38 11.90 5.33
N GLY A 29 -3.65 11.06 4.58
CA GLY A 29 -4.15 10.50 3.33
C GLY A 29 -5.37 9.59 3.55
N PRO A 30 -6.28 9.44 2.56
CA PRO A 30 -7.40 8.49 2.64
C PRO A 30 -6.96 7.05 2.94
N TRP A 31 -5.76 6.69 2.52
CA TRP A 31 -5.13 5.39 2.70
C TRP A 31 -4.63 5.12 4.11
N GLU A 32 -4.58 6.14 4.96
CA GLU A 32 -4.16 6.03 6.36
C GLU A 32 -5.35 5.78 7.30
N HIS A 33 -6.56 5.67 6.75
CA HIS A 33 -7.78 5.41 7.50
C HIS A 33 -8.30 3.99 7.21
N PRO A 34 -7.69 2.94 7.80
CA PRO A 34 -8.04 1.55 7.51
C PRO A 34 -9.52 1.25 7.82
N ARG A 35 -10.10 1.92 8.82
CA ARG A 35 -11.52 1.80 9.17
C ARG A 35 -12.45 2.37 8.09
N ALA A 36 -12.07 3.46 7.43
CA ALA A 36 -12.86 4.06 6.36
C ALA A 36 -12.90 3.13 5.13
N ILE A 37 -11.75 2.54 4.78
CA ILE A 37 -11.64 1.55 3.71
C ILE A 37 -12.49 0.31 4.05
N LEU A 38 -12.37 -0.20 5.28
CA LEU A 38 -13.17 -1.33 5.75
C LEU A 38 -14.67 -1.03 5.66
N ALA A 39 -15.11 0.15 6.09
CA ALA A 39 -16.50 0.56 6.02
C ALA A 39 -17.03 0.58 4.58
N LEU A 40 -16.24 1.08 3.62
CA LEU A 40 -16.56 1.07 2.19
C LEU A 40 -16.72 -0.35 1.64
N ILE A 41 -15.82 -1.26 2.01
CA ILE A 41 -15.90 -2.68 1.60
C ILE A 41 -17.15 -3.34 2.16
N VAL A 42 -17.42 -3.16 3.46
CA VAL A 42 -18.60 -3.74 4.13
C VAL A 42 -19.88 -3.18 3.50
N LEU A 43 -19.95 -1.87 3.26
CA LEU A 43 -21.10 -1.25 2.62
C LEU A 43 -21.35 -1.82 1.22
N GLY A 44 -20.32 -1.95 0.39
CA GLY A 44 -20.43 -2.55 -0.94
C GLY A 44 -20.90 -4.00 -0.89
N ALA A 45 -20.36 -4.80 0.03
CA ALA A 45 -20.78 -6.18 0.23
C ALA A 45 -22.25 -6.27 0.67
N LEU A 46 -22.70 -5.39 1.58
CA LEU A 46 -24.09 -5.32 2.01
C LEU A 46 -25.04 -4.94 0.87
N MET A 47 -24.65 -4.01 -0.02
CA MET A 47 -25.46 -3.66 -1.19
C MET A 47 -25.64 -4.85 -2.14
N VAL A 48 -24.57 -5.59 -2.42
CA VAL A 48 -24.64 -6.80 -3.25
C VAL A 48 -25.49 -7.87 -2.56
N ALA A 49 -25.28 -8.12 -1.27
CA ALA A 49 -26.09 -9.07 -0.51
C ALA A 49 -27.58 -8.68 -0.51
N ALA A 50 -27.89 -7.41 -0.33
CA ALA A 50 -29.26 -6.89 -0.36
C ALA A 50 -29.94 -7.14 -1.71
N PHE A 51 -29.23 -6.97 -2.83
CA PHE A 51 -29.75 -7.31 -4.15
C PHE A 51 -30.20 -8.78 -4.24
N PHE A 52 -29.39 -9.71 -3.75
CA PHE A 52 -29.75 -11.14 -3.74
C PHE A 52 -30.87 -11.46 -2.76
N VAL A 53 -30.91 -10.80 -1.59
CA VAL A 53 -32.01 -10.94 -0.63
C VAL A 53 -33.33 -10.52 -1.26
N VAL A 54 -33.38 -9.35 -1.90
CA VAL A 54 -34.57 -8.86 -2.63
C VAL A 54 -34.98 -9.87 -3.70
N ARG A 55 -34.01 -10.39 -4.47
CA ARG A 55 -34.27 -11.39 -5.51
C ARG A 55 -34.81 -12.71 -4.94
N LEU A 56 -34.33 -13.14 -3.78
CA LEU A 56 -34.73 -14.38 -3.11
C LEU A 56 -36.18 -14.31 -2.62
N ILE A 57 -36.59 -13.16 -2.07
CA ILE A 57 -37.95 -12.98 -1.54
C ILE A 57 -39.01 -12.68 -2.63
N GLY A 58 -38.59 -12.62 -3.90
CA GLY A 58 -39.49 -12.46 -5.05
C GLY A 58 -39.99 -11.04 -5.28
N TRP A 59 -39.28 -10.03 -4.76
CA TRP A 59 -39.48 -8.62 -5.11
C TRP A 59 -38.60 -8.17 -6.28
#